data_AF-A0A382RSA5-F1
#
_entry.id   AF-A0A382RSA5-F1
#
_cell.length_a   1.000
_cell.length_b   1.000
_cell.length_c   1.000
_cell.angle_alpha   90.00
_cell.angle_beta   90.00
_cell.angle_gamma   90.00
#
_symmetry.space_group_name_H-M   'P 1'
#
loop_
_entity.id
_entity.type
_entity.pdbx_description
1 polymer ?
#
loop_
_entity_poly.entity_id
_entity_poly.type
_entity_poly.pdbx_seq_one_letter_code
_entity_poly.pdbx_strand_id
1 'polypeptide(L)'
;MKLIDDYELKKLKNEIKPSGFIAGGSVANSMVGLSSFGNTVYFFGKVNNDLFGKKYFESLKKENVGFNFQQETHKDSTGICFVFITPDGERTLNTYLGIANKLSEKEVIDKEIKQSELILIEGYLWDSPEAKNAIGKSIEIANKSSTLISLSLSDLFCVERFKKEFLDLTKNKIDLLFGNEGEFKALF
;
A
#
# COMPACT_ATOMS: atom_id res chain seq x y z
N MET A 1 1.58 13.32 2.94
CA MET A 1 0.17 12.88 3.19
C MET A 1 -0.22 13.16 4.65
N LYS A 2 -1.49 13.44 4.98
CA LYS A 2 -1.96 13.50 6.38
C LYS A 2 -2.76 12.24 6.74
N LEU A 3 -2.38 11.57 7.83
CA LEU A 3 -3.21 10.53 8.44
C LEU A 3 -4.30 11.15 9.29
N ILE A 4 -5.51 10.61 9.21
CA ILE A 4 -6.69 11.10 9.93
C ILE A 4 -7.33 10.00 10.79
N ASP A 5 -7.97 10.39 11.88
CA ASP A 5 -8.66 9.48 12.80
C ASP A 5 -10.16 9.31 12.47
N ASP A 6 -10.89 8.55 13.29
CA ASP A 6 -12.33 8.33 13.13
C ASP A 6 -13.17 9.61 13.26
N TYR A 7 -12.72 10.57 14.07
CA TYR A 7 -13.43 11.83 14.27
C TYR A 7 -13.32 12.69 13.00
N GLU A 8 -12.10 12.85 12.49
CA GLU A 8 -11.83 13.55 11.25
C GLU A 8 -12.49 12.87 10.04
N LEU A 9 -12.49 11.52 9.97
CA LEU A 9 -13.20 10.77 8.95
C LEU A 9 -14.70 11.11 8.94
N LYS A 10 -15.35 11.09 10.11
CA LYS A 10 -16.78 11.43 10.23
C LYS A 10 -17.04 12.88 9.82
N LYS A 11 -16.18 13.81 10.23
CA LYS A 11 -16.29 15.22 9.85
C LYS A 11 -16.21 15.38 8.33
N LEU A 12 -15.18 14.82 7.70
CA LEU A 12 -14.98 14.92 6.24
C LEU A 12 -16.14 14.27 5.47
N LYS A 13 -16.65 13.11 5.91
CA LYS A 13 -17.82 12.46 5.30
C LYS A 13 -19.09 13.32 5.34
N ASN A 14 -19.24 14.16 6.36
CA ASN A 14 -20.41 15.04 6.52
C ASN A 14 -20.26 16.35 5.74
N GLU A 15 -19.05 16.88 5.64
CA GLU A 15 -18.77 18.18 5.00
C GLU A 15 -18.53 18.07 3.49
N ILE A 16 -18.07 16.91 3.01
CA ILE A 16 -17.62 16.73 1.63
C ILE A 16 -18.51 15.74 0.90
N LYS A 17 -18.99 16.15 -0.28
CA LYS A 17 -19.64 15.26 -1.24
C LYS A 17 -18.64 14.89 -2.33
N PRO A 18 -18.08 13.66 -2.31
CA PRO A 18 -17.13 13.25 -3.33
C PRO A 18 -17.82 13.11 -4.70
N SER A 19 -17.12 13.46 -5.77
CA SER A 19 -17.60 13.30 -7.15
C SER A 19 -17.66 11.84 -7.58
N GLY A 20 -16.91 10.96 -6.92
CA GLY A 20 -16.90 9.53 -7.17
C GLY A 20 -15.99 8.78 -6.19
N PHE A 21 -15.98 7.45 -6.32
CA PHE A 21 -15.08 6.58 -5.58
C PHE A 21 -14.29 5.73 -6.58
N ILE A 22 -12.98 5.76 -6.46
CA ILE A 22 -12.06 4.95 -7.25
C ILE A 22 -11.16 4.16 -6.31
N ALA A 23 -10.76 2.96 -6.72
CA ALA A 23 -9.71 2.24 -6.02
C ALA A 23 -8.39 3.02 -6.12
N GLY A 24 -7.61 3.00 -5.04
CA GLY A 24 -6.31 3.67 -4.94
C GLY A 24 -5.32 2.86 -4.11
N GLY A 25 -4.32 3.55 -3.55
CA GLY A 25 -3.18 2.95 -2.83
C GLY A 25 -1.96 2.87 -3.74
N SER A 26 -0.78 3.22 -3.22
CA SER A 26 0.42 3.41 -4.07
C SER A 26 0.80 2.13 -4.81
N VAL A 27 0.90 1.01 -4.07
CA VAL A 27 1.27 -0.28 -4.66
C VAL A 27 0.15 -0.86 -5.51
N ALA A 28 -1.12 -0.74 -5.09
CA ALA A 28 -2.25 -1.20 -5.90
C ALA A 28 -2.32 -0.49 -7.26
N ASN A 29 -2.10 0.83 -7.29
CA ASN A 29 -2.01 1.59 -8.54
C ASN A 29 -0.83 1.12 -9.41
N SER A 30 0.30 0.79 -8.79
CA SER A 30 1.47 0.24 -9.49
C SER A 30 1.14 -1.13 -10.12
N MET A 31 0.39 -1.98 -9.42
CA MET A 31 -0.07 -3.28 -9.95
C MET A 31 -1.02 -3.09 -11.13
N VAL A 32 -2.01 -2.19 -11.02
CA VAL A 32 -2.90 -1.85 -12.15
C VAL A 32 -2.09 -1.34 -13.35
N GLY A 33 -1.11 -0.47 -13.12
CA GLY A 33 -0.21 0.01 -14.17
C GLY A 33 0.55 -1.14 -14.85
N LEU A 34 1.19 -2.02 -14.09
CA LEU A 34 1.90 -3.18 -14.63
C LEU A 34 0.97 -4.15 -15.38
N SER A 35 -0.23 -4.39 -14.85
CA SER A 35 -1.24 -5.25 -15.50
C SER A 35 -1.68 -4.69 -16.85
N SER A 36 -1.81 -3.35 -16.95
CA SER A 36 -2.15 -2.69 -18.23
C SER A 36 -1.11 -2.89 -19.33
N PHE A 37 0.14 -3.21 -18.96
CA PHE A 37 1.21 -3.60 -19.89
C PHE A 37 1.28 -5.11 -20.16
N GLY A 38 0.31 -5.89 -19.68
CA GLY A 38 0.21 -7.34 -19.91
C GLY A 38 0.92 -8.22 -18.87
N ASN A 39 1.40 -7.65 -17.77
CA ASN A 39 2.05 -8.43 -16.72
C ASN A 39 1.03 -9.11 -15.81
N THR A 40 1.34 -10.34 -15.39
CA THR A 40 0.61 -11.02 -14.31
C THR A 40 1.06 -10.42 -12.98
N VAL A 41 0.11 -9.87 -12.22
CA VAL A 41 0.41 -9.19 -10.95
C VAL A 41 -0.51 -9.68 -9.83
N TYR A 42 0.02 -9.65 -8.61
CA TYR A 42 -0.71 -9.98 -7.41
C TYR A 42 -0.50 -8.90 -6.36
N PHE A 43 -1.59 -8.45 -5.73
CA PHE A 43 -1.56 -7.44 -4.68
C PHE A 43 -1.83 -8.09 -3.32
N PHE A 44 -0.95 -7.82 -2.34
CA PHE A 44 -1.24 -8.09 -0.94
C PHE A 44 -1.74 -6.81 -0.27
N GLY A 45 -2.95 -6.87 0.28
CA GLY A 45 -3.59 -5.76 0.94
C GLY A 45 -4.74 -6.27 1.81
N LYS A 46 -5.37 -5.34 2.55
CA LYS A 46 -6.47 -5.69 3.44
C LYS A 46 -7.61 -4.68 3.31
N VAL A 47 -8.79 -5.20 3.05
CA VAL A 47 -10.06 -4.46 2.98
C VAL A 47 -11.09 -5.18 3.83
N ASN A 48 -12.15 -4.48 4.24
CA ASN A 48 -13.22 -5.09 5.03
C ASN A 48 -14.31 -5.62 4.08
N ASN A 49 -15.15 -6.55 4.54
CA ASN A 49 -16.37 -6.98 3.83
C ASN A 49 -17.49 -5.92 3.90
N ASP A 50 -17.15 -4.67 3.58
CA ASP A 50 -18.05 -3.53 3.49
C ASP A 50 -18.26 -3.07 2.04
N LEU A 51 -19.05 -2.01 1.85
CA LEU A 51 -19.35 -1.46 0.51
C LEU A 51 -18.06 -1.08 -0.25
N PHE A 52 -17.10 -0.47 0.43
CA PHE A 52 -15.88 0.03 -0.22
C PHE A 52 -14.89 -1.10 -0.50
N GLY A 53 -14.77 -2.09 0.38
CA GLY A 53 -13.92 -3.26 0.15
C GLY A 53 -14.41 -4.10 -1.02
N LYS A 54 -15.73 -4.29 -1.15
CA LYS A 54 -16.32 -4.95 -2.33
C LYS A 54 -16.05 -4.18 -3.62
N LYS A 55 -16.26 -2.86 -3.61
CA LYS A 55 -15.95 -2.00 -4.78
C LYS A 55 -14.46 -2.05 -5.13
N TYR A 56 -13.58 -2.08 -4.13
CA TYR A 56 -12.14 -2.17 -4.31
C TYR A 56 -11.74 -3.49 -4.97
N PHE A 57 -12.27 -4.62 -4.46
CA PHE A 57 -12.04 -5.95 -5.05
C PHE A 57 -12.52 -6.03 -6.50
N GLU A 58 -13.75 -5.58 -6.80
CA GLU A 58 -14.27 -5.59 -8.17
C GLU A 58 -13.45 -4.69 -9.10
N SER A 59 -12.93 -3.56 -8.61
CA SER A 59 -12.05 -2.68 -9.37
C SER A 59 -10.73 -3.39 -9.73
N LEU A 60 -10.05 -4.01 -8.76
CA LEU A 60 -8.79 -4.72 -9.03
C LEU A 60 -9.00 -5.91 -9.96
N LYS A 61 -10.10 -6.64 -9.78
CA LYS A 61 -10.47 -7.77 -10.64
C LYS A 61 -10.70 -7.33 -12.08
N LYS A 62 -11.38 -6.19 -12.29
CA LYS A 62 -11.59 -5.61 -13.63
C LYS A 62 -10.28 -5.24 -14.32
N GLU A 63 -9.29 -4.78 -13.55
CA GLU A 63 -7.95 -4.45 -14.03
C GLU A 63 -7.00 -5.66 -14.06
N ASN A 64 -7.50 -6.89 -13.97
CA ASN A 64 -6.73 -8.15 -13.96
C ASN A 64 -5.62 -8.23 -12.88
N VAL A 65 -5.82 -7.58 -11.74
CA VAL A 65 -4.93 -7.67 -10.58
C VAL A 65 -5.41 -8.78 -9.64
N GLY A 66 -4.55 -9.76 -9.39
CA GLY A 66 -4.82 -10.80 -8.39
C GLY A 66 -4.92 -10.21 -6.99
N PHE A 67 -5.97 -10.54 -6.24
CA PHE A 67 -6.16 -10.04 -4.89
C PHE A 67 -7.02 -11.03 -4.07
N ASN A 68 -6.55 -11.43 -2.89
CA ASN A 68 -7.30 -12.29 -1.99
C ASN A 68 -8.29 -11.47 -1.14
N PHE A 69 -9.52 -11.32 -1.63
CA PHE A 69 -10.57 -10.69 -0.83
C PHE A 69 -11.15 -11.66 0.19
N GLN A 70 -10.70 -11.52 1.43
CA GLN A 70 -11.29 -12.23 2.58
C GLN A 70 -12.69 -11.67 2.86
N GLN A 71 -13.71 -12.52 2.82
CA GLN A 71 -15.10 -12.14 3.12
C GLN A 71 -15.37 -11.99 4.63
N GLU A 72 -14.35 -11.60 5.40
CA GLU A 72 -14.44 -11.39 6.83
C GLU A 72 -14.90 -9.96 7.14
N THR A 73 -15.78 -9.84 8.13
CA THR A 73 -16.24 -8.53 8.62
C THR A 73 -15.45 -8.14 9.86
N HIS A 74 -14.79 -6.99 9.80
CA HIS A 74 -14.02 -6.42 10.90
C HIS A 74 -14.69 -5.17 11.49
N LYS A 75 -14.24 -4.77 12.69
CA LYS A 75 -14.70 -3.55 13.36
C LYS A 75 -14.33 -2.28 12.58
N ASP A 76 -13.11 -2.20 12.08
CA ASP A 76 -12.62 -1.04 11.33
C ASP A 76 -13.07 -1.12 9.88
N SER A 77 -13.45 0.00 9.26
CA SER A 77 -13.87 0.00 7.86
C SER A 77 -12.69 -0.22 6.91
N THR A 78 -12.99 -0.46 5.64
CA THR A 78 -12.02 -0.28 4.55
C THR A 78 -11.43 1.14 4.62
N GLY A 79 -10.14 1.24 4.31
CA GLY A 79 -9.43 2.53 4.29
C GLY A 79 -10.03 3.49 3.27
N ILE A 80 -10.00 4.78 3.57
CA ILE A 80 -10.55 5.85 2.72
C ILE A 80 -9.52 6.98 2.67
N CYS A 81 -9.16 7.39 1.46
CA CYS A 81 -8.34 8.58 1.22
C CYS A 81 -9.19 9.65 0.53
N PHE A 82 -9.31 10.82 1.17
CA PHE A 82 -9.86 12.01 0.54
C PHE A 82 -8.75 12.71 -0.23
N VAL A 83 -8.95 12.85 -1.54
CA VAL A 83 -8.00 13.49 -2.46
C VAL A 83 -8.57 14.85 -2.85
N PHE A 84 -7.92 15.92 -2.40
CA PHE A 84 -8.26 17.28 -2.79
C PHE A 84 -7.30 17.73 -3.88
N ILE A 85 -7.82 18.10 -5.04
CA ILE A 85 -7.03 18.52 -6.20
C ILE A 85 -7.24 20.03 -6.38
N THR A 86 -6.15 20.79 -6.32
CA THR A 86 -6.16 22.23 -6.57
C THR A 86 -6.06 22.54 -8.07
N PRO A 87 -6.42 23.75 -8.53
CA PRO A 87 -6.41 24.09 -9.96
C PRO A 87 -5.04 23.97 -10.65
N ASP A 88 -3.95 24.00 -9.89
CA ASP A 88 -2.58 23.78 -10.35
C ASP A 88 -2.22 22.29 -10.55
N GLY A 89 -3.14 21.38 -10.23
CA GLY A 89 -2.95 19.93 -10.37
C GLY A 89 -2.29 19.27 -9.17
N GLU A 90 -1.93 20.03 -8.14
CA GLU A 90 -1.41 19.48 -6.89
C GLU A 90 -2.52 18.73 -6.13
N ARG A 91 -2.10 17.76 -5.32
CA ARG A 91 -3.03 16.93 -4.54
C ARG A 91 -2.68 16.88 -3.06
N THR A 92 -3.68 17.13 -2.23
CA THR A 92 -3.58 16.92 -0.78
C THR A 92 -4.37 15.66 -0.39
N LEU A 93 -3.69 14.75 0.30
CA LEU A 93 -4.23 13.45 0.70
C LEU A 93 -4.52 13.43 2.21
N ASN A 94 -5.77 13.13 2.58
CA ASN A 94 -6.19 12.86 3.95
C ASN A 94 -6.64 11.39 4.05
N THR A 95 -5.85 10.56 4.70
CA THR A 95 -5.98 9.09 4.65
C THR A 95 -6.40 8.53 6.00
N TYR A 96 -7.58 7.93 6.04
CA TYR A 96 -8.00 7.03 7.10
C TYR A 96 -7.60 5.61 6.70
N LEU A 97 -6.67 5.00 7.43
CA LEU A 97 -6.14 3.68 7.05
C LEU A 97 -7.14 2.53 7.27
N GLY A 98 -8.00 2.64 8.29
CA GLY A 98 -8.94 1.58 8.65
C GLY A 98 -8.26 0.21 8.80
N ILE A 99 -8.90 -0.84 8.27
CA ILE A 99 -8.37 -2.21 8.32
C ILE A 99 -7.06 -2.41 7.54
N ALA A 100 -6.71 -1.52 6.60
CA ALA A 100 -5.47 -1.63 5.83
C ALA A 100 -4.22 -1.51 6.73
N ASN A 101 -4.31 -0.79 7.85
CA ASN A 101 -3.23 -0.71 8.85
C ASN A 101 -3.03 -2.00 9.66
N LYS A 102 -3.88 -3.02 9.44
CA LYS A 102 -3.86 -4.32 10.13
C LYS A 102 -3.47 -5.46 9.17
N LEU A 103 -2.76 -5.11 8.10
CA LEU A 103 -2.09 -6.08 7.24
C LEU A 103 -1.09 -6.88 8.10
N SER A 104 -1.11 -8.19 7.94
CA SER A 104 -0.32 -9.12 8.74
C SER A 104 0.22 -10.25 7.88
N GLU A 105 1.02 -11.13 8.48
CA GLU A 105 1.56 -12.32 7.83
C GLU A 105 0.50 -13.28 7.28
N LYS A 106 -0.76 -13.15 7.72
CA LYS A 106 -1.91 -13.93 7.22
C LYS A 106 -2.27 -13.59 5.77
N GLU A 107 -2.00 -12.36 5.35
CA GLU A 107 -2.26 -11.91 3.99
C GLU A 107 -1.11 -12.26 3.02
N VAL A 108 0.04 -12.70 3.55
CA VAL A 108 1.20 -13.10 2.74
C VAL A 108 1.03 -14.51 2.21
N ILE A 109 0.99 -14.65 0.89
CA ILE A 109 0.83 -15.94 0.20
C ILE A 109 2.17 -16.36 -0.42
N ASP A 110 2.82 -17.36 0.19
CA ASP A 110 4.15 -17.85 -0.22
C ASP A 110 4.28 -18.16 -1.72
N LYS A 111 3.25 -18.80 -2.30
CA LYS A 111 3.26 -19.19 -3.72
C LYS A 111 3.37 -17.96 -4.63
N GLU A 112 2.63 -16.90 -4.32
CA GLU A 112 2.59 -15.69 -5.14
C GLU A 112 3.95 -14.97 -5.13
N ILE A 113 4.66 -14.97 -4.00
CA ILE A 113 6.03 -14.43 -3.93
C ILE A 113 6.99 -15.29 -4.75
N LYS A 114 7.02 -16.60 -4.51
CA LYS A 114 7.99 -17.52 -5.14
C LYS A 114 7.90 -17.59 -6.66
N GLN A 115 6.73 -17.30 -7.23
CA GLN A 115 6.49 -17.27 -8.67
C GLN A 115 6.67 -15.87 -9.29
N SER A 116 6.90 -14.85 -8.46
CA SER A 116 7.10 -13.48 -8.93
C SER A 116 8.58 -13.22 -9.22
N GLU A 117 8.84 -12.40 -10.24
CA GLU A 117 10.19 -11.88 -10.52
C GLU A 117 10.59 -10.79 -9.53
N LEU A 118 9.61 -10.02 -9.03
CA LEU A 118 9.81 -8.86 -8.17
C LEU A 118 8.65 -8.73 -7.18
N ILE A 119 8.97 -8.41 -5.92
CA ILE A 119 7.99 -7.84 -4.98
C ILE A 119 8.21 -6.33 -4.81
N LEU A 120 7.12 -5.55 -4.74
CA LEU A 120 7.14 -4.12 -4.46
C LEU A 120 6.51 -3.84 -3.10
N ILE A 121 7.32 -3.36 -2.17
CA ILE A 121 6.94 -3.03 -0.80
C ILE A 121 6.69 -1.53 -0.68
N GLU A 122 5.61 -1.15 0.01
CA GLU A 122 5.29 0.23 0.34
C GLU A 122 5.93 0.63 1.67
N GLY A 123 6.69 1.73 1.69
CA GLY A 123 7.25 2.32 2.90
C GLY A 123 6.20 2.71 3.95
N TYR A 124 4.99 3.13 3.56
CA TYR A 124 3.91 3.46 4.51
C TYR A 124 3.54 2.31 5.46
N LEU A 125 3.79 1.06 5.07
CA LEU A 125 3.52 -0.09 5.93
C LEU A 125 4.44 -0.13 7.17
N TRP A 126 5.52 0.65 7.19
CA TRP A 126 6.42 0.73 8.35
C TRP A 126 5.80 1.39 9.58
N ASP A 127 4.63 2.03 9.46
CA ASP A 127 3.91 2.59 10.61
C ASP A 127 3.20 1.51 11.47
N SER A 128 3.08 0.25 11.00
CA SER A 128 2.45 -0.86 11.74
C SER A 128 3.46 -1.99 12.07
N PRO A 129 3.56 -2.44 13.34
CA PRO A 129 4.35 -3.62 13.70
C PRO A 129 3.94 -4.90 12.98
N GLU A 130 2.63 -5.14 12.82
CA GLU A 130 2.10 -6.32 12.13
C GLU A 130 2.46 -6.31 10.65
N ALA A 131 2.42 -5.13 10.02
CA ALA A 131 2.81 -4.97 8.63
C ALA A 131 4.33 -5.15 8.46
N LYS A 132 5.16 -4.72 9.42
CA LYS A 132 6.60 -5.03 9.42
C LYS A 132 6.86 -6.54 9.47
N ASN A 133 6.09 -7.30 10.26
CA ASN A 133 6.20 -8.76 10.28
C ASN A 133 5.81 -9.37 8.93
N ALA A 134 4.73 -8.89 8.31
CA ALA A 134 4.32 -9.31 6.97
C ALA A 134 5.42 -9.06 5.92
N ILE A 135 6.08 -7.90 5.99
CA ILE A 135 7.21 -7.56 5.13
C ILE A 135 8.42 -8.46 5.42
N GLY A 136 8.75 -8.69 6.70
CA GLY A 136 9.83 -9.58 7.11
C GLY A 136 9.65 -10.99 6.55
N LYS A 137 8.44 -11.55 6.69
CA LYS A 137 8.07 -12.84 6.09
C LYS A 137 8.18 -12.80 4.56
N SER A 138 7.73 -11.73 3.91
CA SER A 138 7.80 -11.59 2.45
C SER A 138 9.24 -11.56 1.94
N ILE A 139 10.13 -10.83 2.62
CA ILE A 139 11.56 -10.76 2.35
C ILE A 139 12.22 -12.13 2.57
N GLU A 140 11.88 -12.84 3.65
CA GLU A 140 12.41 -14.17 3.91
C GLU A 140 12.04 -15.16 2.81
N ILE A 141 10.79 -15.14 2.35
CA ILE A 141 10.33 -15.98 1.25
C ILE A 141 11.06 -15.61 -0.04
N ALA A 142 11.13 -14.31 -0.37
CA ALA A 142 11.79 -13.81 -1.58
C ALA A 142 13.26 -14.22 -1.64
N ASN A 143 14.02 -14.06 -0.54
CA ASN A 143 15.43 -14.47 -0.42
C ASN A 143 15.66 -15.98 -0.58
N LYS A 144 14.67 -16.81 -0.26
CA LYS A 144 14.72 -18.27 -0.48
C LYS A 144 14.32 -18.67 -1.90
N SER A 145 13.96 -17.70 -2.73
CA SER A 145 13.62 -17.83 -4.15
C SER A 145 14.48 -16.88 -4.99
N SER A 146 14.33 -16.90 -6.31
CA SER A 146 15.01 -15.94 -7.21
C SER A 146 14.20 -14.66 -7.42
N THR A 147 13.41 -14.26 -6.42
CA THR A 147 12.51 -13.10 -6.48
C THR A 147 13.22 -11.87 -5.94
N LEU A 148 13.30 -10.83 -6.76
CA LEU A 148 13.89 -9.54 -6.36
C LEU A 148 12.97 -8.81 -5.38
N ILE A 149 13.57 -8.00 -4.52
CA ILE A 149 12.90 -7.23 -3.49
C ILE A 149 13.05 -5.76 -3.81
N SER A 150 11.92 -5.06 -3.98
CA SER A 150 11.90 -3.62 -4.12
C SER A 150 11.14 -2.91 -3.02
N LEU A 151 11.57 -1.69 -2.72
CA LEU A 151 10.93 -0.80 -1.75
C LEU A 151 10.66 0.56 -2.40
N SER A 152 9.44 1.08 -2.21
CA SER A 152 9.13 2.49 -2.46
C SER A 152 9.21 3.28 -1.16
N LEU A 153 10.02 4.34 -1.15
CA LEU A 153 10.19 5.27 -0.02
C LEU A 153 8.90 6.01 0.37
N SER A 154 7.91 6.02 -0.55
CA SER A 154 6.52 6.42 -0.35
C SER A 154 6.25 7.92 -0.09
N ASP A 155 6.91 8.53 0.89
CA ASP A 155 6.75 9.95 1.24
C ASP A 155 7.91 10.42 2.12
N LEU A 156 8.28 11.70 1.93
CA LEU A 156 9.36 12.36 2.65
C LEU A 156 9.28 12.15 4.18
N PHE A 157 8.12 12.35 4.78
CA PHE A 157 7.95 12.23 6.23
C PHE A 157 8.00 10.77 6.68
N CYS A 158 7.63 9.82 5.82
CA CYS A 158 7.81 8.39 6.10
C CYS A 158 9.30 8.04 6.18
N VAL A 159 10.10 8.53 5.21
CA VAL A 159 11.55 8.36 5.21
C VAL A 159 12.18 8.97 6.45
N GLU A 160 11.80 10.19 6.83
CA GLU A 160 12.34 10.84 8.03
C GLU A 160 12.04 10.06 9.32
N ARG A 161 10.81 9.53 9.46
CA ARG A 161 10.42 8.71 10.63
C ARG A 161 11.24 7.43 10.76
N PHE A 162 11.59 6.79 9.65
CA PHE A 162 12.20 5.46 9.61
C PHE A 162 13.57 5.43 8.91
N LYS A 163 14.29 6.56 8.88
CA LYS A 163 15.54 6.75 8.12
C LYS A 163 16.56 5.65 8.39
N LYS A 164 16.78 5.30 9.66
CA LYS A 164 17.77 4.30 10.06
C LYS A 164 17.41 2.91 9.53
N GLU A 165 16.15 2.51 9.68
CA GLU A 165 15.64 1.24 9.19
C GLU A 165 15.65 1.17 7.67
N PHE A 166 15.21 2.22 6.97
CA PHE A 166 15.25 2.25 5.50
C PHE A 166 16.68 2.20 4.96
N LEU A 167 17.64 2.86 5.62
CA LEU A 167 19.06 2.74 5.27
C LEU A 167 19.59 1.32 5.47
N ASP A 168 19.20 0.65 6.55
CA ASP A 168 19.57 -0.75 6.81
C ASP A 168 18.99 -1.70 5.78
N LEU A 169 17.69 -1.57 5.48
CA LEU A 169 17.01 -2.34 4.44
C LEU A 169 17.69 -2.15 3.09
N THR A 170 17.94 -0.90 2.70
CA THR A 170 18.56 -0.56 1.42
C THR A 170 19.93 -1.20 1.26
N LYS A 171 20.71 -1.30 2.33
CA LYS A 171 22.05 -1.89 2.29
C LYS A 171 22.03 -3.42 2.26
N ASN A 172 21.03 -4.03 2.91
CA ASN A 172 21.13 -5.43 3.31
C ASN A 172 20.02 -6.34 2.74
N LYS A 173 18.89 -5.79 2.28
CA LYS A 173 17.68 -6.57 1.98
C LYS A 173 16.90 -6.13 0.74
N ILE A 174 17.20 -4.98 0.15
CA ILE A 174 16.47 -4.42 -0.99
C ILE A 174 17.38 -4.40 -2.21
N ASP A 175 16.91 -4.99 -3.31
CA ASP A 175 17.63 -5.00 -4.59
C ASP A 175 17.35 -3.72 -5.40
N LEU A 176 16.11 -3.21 -5.34
CA LEU A 176 15.67 -2.03 -6.09
C LEU A 176 14.97 -1.02 -5.16
N LEU A 177 15.47 0.21 -5.14
CA LEU A 177 14.89 1.28 -4.33
C LEU A 177 14.23 2.32 -5.23
N PHE A 178 12.95 2.61 -4.97
CA PHE A 178 12.17 3.64 -5.65
C PHE A 178 11.94 4.82 -4.72
N GLY A 179 12.10 6.03 -5.25
CA GLY A 179 11.79 7.27 -4.55
C GLY A 179 11.89 8.47 -5.48
N ASN A 180 11.33 9.60 -5.06
CA ASN A 180 11.56 10.89 -5.71
C ASN A 180 12.79 11.60 -5.12
N GLU A 181 13.14 12.76 -5.69
CA GLU A 181 14.29 13.55 -5.27
C GLU A 181 14.26 13.91 -3.77
N GLY A 182 13.10 14.32 -3.26
CA GLY A 182 12.95 14.71 -1.86
C GLY A 182 13.15 13.52 -0.91
N GLU A 183 12.56 12.38 -1.24
CA GLU A 183 12.70 11.14 -0.47
C GLU A 183 14.15 10.64 -0.42
N PHE A 184 14.87 10.68 -1.54
CA PHE A 184 16.27 10.30 -1.57
C PHE A 184 17.17 11.27 -0.79
N LYS A 185 16.91 12.58 -0.87
CA LYS A 185 17.62 13.58 -0.05
C LYS A 185 17.35 13.40 1.45
N ALA A 186 16.16 12.97 1.84
CA ALA A 186 15.89 12.65 3.23
C ALA A 186 16.61 11.37 3.67
N LEU A 187 16.72 10.36 2.80
CA LEU A 187 17.35 9.09 3.13
C LEU A 187 18.87 9.20 3.30
N PHE A 188 19.55 9.97 2.44
CA PHE A 188 21.01 10.13 2.45
C PHE A 188 21.39 11.51 2.98
#